data_AF-A0A1Y3T9K3-F1
#
_entry.id   AF-A0A1Y3T9K3-F1
#
_cell.length_a   1.000
_cell.length_b   1.000
_cell.length_c   1.000
_cell.angle_alpha   90.00
_cell.angle_beta   90.00
_cell.angle_gamma   90.00
#
_symmetry.space_group_name_H-M   'P 1'
#
loop_
_entity.id
_entity.type
_entity.pdbx_description
1 polymer ?
#
loop_
_entity_poly.entity_id
_entity_poly.type
_entity_poly.pdbx_seq_one_letter_code
_entity_poly.pdbx_strand_id
1 'polypeptide(L)'
;MKKKMQFIENIIGGAAIVSSLIIYSVEGKDSSEVIEDIVFGIVLCLISFLVFSFFFKFIRKALKESVFRTITTVFSICMLISILFLWVGMLVFPAEEAIINNQFMIVGAYLGCKTSRNFLDNGGA
;
A
#
# COMPACT_ATOMS: atom_id res chain seq x y z
N MET A 1 4.26 20.99 7.94
CA MET A 1 4.28 20.34 6.60
C MET A 1 4.18 18.81 6.65
N LYS A 2 4.99 18.09 7.44
CA LYS A 2 4.96 16.61 7.52
C LYS A 2 3.56 15.97 7.71
N LYS A 3 2.75 16.49 8.63
CA LYS A 3 1.38 15.99 8.88
C LYS A 3 0.43 16.14 7.69
N LYS A 4 0.57 17.23 6.90
CA LYS A 4 -0.25 17.45 5.69
C LYS A 4 0.08 16.45 4.59
N MET A 5 1.36 16.12 4.42
CA MET A 5 1.80 15.16 3.40
C MET A 5 1.36 13.73 3.74
N GLN A 6 1.49 13.31 5.01
CA GLN A 6 0.98 12.02 5.47
C GLN A 6 -0.55 11.88 5.32
N PHE A 7 -1.29 12.96 5.52
CA PHE A 7 -2.74 12.99 5.32
C PHE A 7 -3.11 12.80 3.84
N ILE A 8 -2.42 13.49 2.94
CA ILE A 8 -2.61 13.38 1.49
C ILE A 8 -2.28 11.96 1.00
N GLU A 9 -1.16 11.37 1.43
CA GLU A 9 -0.77 10.00 1.06
C GLU A 9 -1.81 8.95 1.49
N ASN A 10 -2.35 9.08 2.71
CA ASN A 10 -3.38 8.17 3.23
C ASN A 10 -4.70 8.31 2.45
N ILE A 11 -5.09 9.54 2.08
CA ILE A 11 -6.30 9.78 1.29
C ILE A 11 -6.16 9.20 -0.12
N ILE A 12 -5.01 9.43 -0.77
CA ILE A 12 -4.79 8.94 -2.14
C ILE A 12 -4.82 7.42 -2.18
N GLY A 13 -4.12 6.75 -1.27
CA GLY A 13 -4.12 5.28 -1.20
C GLY A 13 -5.50 4.70 -0.91
N GLY A 14 -6.21 5.26 0.09
CA GLY A 14 -7.55 4.79 0.45
C GLY A 14 -8.58 5.04 -0.66
N ALA A 15 -8.57 6.22 -1.27
CA ALA A 15 -9.49 6.57 -2.35
C ALA A 15 -9.26 5.71 -3.60
N ALA A 16 -8.00 5.41 -3.94
CA ALA A 16 -7.65 4.55 -5.06
C ALA A 16 -8.19 3.11 -4.89
N ILE A 17 -8.06 2.52 -3.70
CA ILE A 17 -8.60 1.17 -3.43
C ILE A 17 -10.12 1.18 -3.49
N VAL A 18 -10.78 2.12 -2.80
CA VAL A 18 -12.24 2.17 -2.73
C VAL A 18 -12.85 2.37 -4.12
N SER A 19 -12.29 3.28 -4.92
CA SER A 19 -12.77 3.48 -6.29
C SER A 19 -12.48 2.28 -7.20
N SER A 20 -11.35 1.60 -7.02
CA SER A 20 -11.05 0.36 -7.74
C SER A 20 -12.07 -0.75 -7.44
N LEU A 21 -12.43 -0.92 -6.17
CA LEU A 21 -13.46 -1.88 -5.76
C LEU A 21 -14.85 -1.55 -6.32
N ILE A 22 -15.18 -0.26 -6.44
CA ILE A 22 -16.44 0.18 -7.06
C ILE A 22 -16.44 -0.19 -8.54
N ILE A 23 -15.36 0.11 -9.27
CA ILE A 23 -15.25 -0.22 -10.71
C ILE A 23 -15.42 -1.73 -10.91
N TYR A 24 -14.73 -2.54 -10.11
CA TYR A 24 -14.80 -3.99 -10.16
C TYR A 24 -16.17 -4.56 -9.85
N SER A 25 -16.87 -3.99 -8.86
CA SER A 25 -18.24 -4.39 -8.52
C SER A 25 -19.24 -4.06 -9.64
N VAL A 26 -19.00 -2.99 -10.41
CA VAL A 26 -19.90 -2.52 -11.47
C VAL A 26 -19.77 -3.33 -12.75
N GLU A 27 -18.66 -4.05 -12.96
CA GLU A 27 -18.46 -4.93 -14.13
C GLU A 27 -19.33 -6.20 -14.15
N GLY A 28 -20.29 -6.31 -13.24
CA GLY A 28 -21.31 -7.36 -13.28
C GLY A 28 -20.85 -8.69 -12.68
N LYS A 29 -19.79 -8.68 -11.87
CA LYS A 29 -19.40 -9.84 -11.05
C LYS A 29 -20.46 -10.14 -9.98
N ASP A 30 -20.59 -11.41 -9.64
CA ASP A 30 -21.44 -11.80 -8.52
C ASP A 30 -20.90 -11.15 -7.23
N SER A 31 -21.82 -10.57 -6.46
CA SER A 31 -21.54 -9.98 -5.15
C SER A 31 -20.80 -10.91 -4.20
N SER A 32 -21.01 -12.23 -4.31
CA SER A 32 -20.32 -13.24 -3.53
C SER A 32 -18.82 -13.32 -3.87
N GLU A 33 -18.48 -13.40 -5.16
CA GLU A 33 -17.09 -13.41 -5.66
C GLU A 33 -16.34 -12.12 -5.28
N VAL A 34 -16.99 -10.97 -5.42
CA VAL A 34 -16.39 -9.67 -5.05
C VAL A 34 -16.02 -9.62 -3.56
N ILE A 35 -16.88 -10.18 -2.68
CA ILE A 35 -16.59 -10.22 -1.24
C ILE A 35 -15.42 -11.17 -0.96
N GLU A 36 -15.36 -12.34 -1.61
CA GLU A 36 -14.25 -13.28 -1.46
C GLU A 36 -12.92 -12.64 -1.87
N ASP A 37 -12.89 -11.93 -3.00
CA ASP A 37 -11.71 -11.21 -3.49
C ASP A 37 -11.28 -10.09 -2.54
N ILE A 38 -12.23 -9.34 -1.96
CA ILE A 38 -11.92 -8.31 -0.97
C ILE A 38 -11.32 -8.94 0.29
N VAL A 39 -11.90 -10.02 0.79
CA VAL A 39 -11.40 -10.72 1.98
C VAL A 39 -10.00 -11.27 1.71
N PHE A 40 -9.79 -11.89 0.56
CA PHE A 40 -8.48 -12.38 0.14
C PHE A 40 -7.46 -11.24 0.01
N GLY A 41 -7.85 -10.13 -0.62
CA GLY A 41 -7.05 -8.91 -0.71
C GLY A 41 -6.65 -8.34 0.65
N ILE A 42 -7.57 -8.31 1.63
CA ILE A 42 -7.26 -7.89 3.00
C ILE A 42 -6.20 -8.83 3.63
N VAL A 43 -6.32 -10.14 3.44
CA VAL A 43 -5.34 -11.12 3.91
C VAL A 43 -3.97 -10.86 3.27
N LEU A 44 -3.93 -10.66 1.95
CA LEU A 44 -2.69 -10.31 1.24
C LEU A 44 -2.07 -9.00 1.74
N CYS A 45 -2.89 -7.99 2.03
CA CYS A 45 -2.45 -6.73 2.61
C CYS A 45 -1.78 -6.94 3.97
N LEU A 46 -2.38 -7.75 4.84
CA LEU A 46 -1.82 -8.08 6.15
C LEU A 46 -0.50 -8.86 6.04
N ILE A 47 -0.44 -9.85 5.15
CA ILE A 47 0.79 -10.63 4.91
C ILE A 47 1.90 -9.69 4.41
N SER A 48 1.61 -8.88 3.39
CA SER A 48 2.55 -7.91 2.83
C SER A 48 3.03 -6.91 3.89
N PHE A 49 2.11 -6.40 4.71
CA PHE A 49 2.43 -5.53 5.84
C PHE A 49 3.43 -6.17 6.81
N LEU A 50 3.19 -7.41 7.23
CA LEU A 50 4.06 -8.12 8.16
C LEU A 50 5.44 -8.36 7.56
N VAL A 51 5.50 -8.84 6.31
CA VAL A 51 6.75 -9.12 5.59
C VAL A 51 7.59 -7.86 5.47
N PHE A 52 7.02 -6.75 4.98
CA PHE A 52 7.75 -5.51 4.80
C PHE A 52 8.10 -4.83 6.13
N SER A 53 7.23 -4.89 7.14
CA SER A 53 7.56 -4.41 8.49
C SER A 53 8.77 -5.14 9.06
N PHE A 54 8.83 -6.46 8.92
CA PHE A 54 9.96 -7.26 9.37
C PHE A 54 11.20 -6.92 8.56
N PHE A 55 11.11 -6.94 7.23
CA PHE A 55 12.21 -6.60 6.32
C PHE A 55 12.86 -5.24 6.65
N PHE A 56 12.05 -4.17 6.76
CA PHE A 56 12.58 -2.85 7.10
C PHE A 56 13.13 -2.77 8.52
N LYS A 57 12.61 -3.57 9.47
CA LYS A 57 13.21 -3.70 10.80
C LYS A 57 14.62 -4.31 10.75
N PHE A 58 14.90 -5.27 9.86
CA PHE A 58 16.26 -5.80 9.65
C PHE A 58 17.16 -4.79 8.95
N ILE A 59 16.69 -4.18 7.87
CA ILE A 59 17.47 -3.15 7.15
C ILE A 59 17.85 -2.02 8.09
N ARG A 60 16.94 -1.59 8.97
CA ARG A 60 17.22 -0.55 9.96
C ARG A 60 18.41 -0.90 10.86
N LYS A 61 18.58 -2.16 11.25
CA LYS A 61 19.73 -2.60 12.07
C LYS A 61 21.04 -2.59 11.29
N ALA A 62 20.99 -2.73 9.97
CA ALA A 62 22.17 -2.81 9.11
C ALA A 62 22.65 -1.45 8.59
N LEU A 63 21.77 -0.44 8.54
CA LEU A 63 22.06 0.84 7.90
C LEU A 63 22.11 1.99 8.90
N LYS A 64 22.90 3.02 8.56
CA LYS A 64 22.85 4.32 9.23
C LYS A 64 21.46 4.94 9.05
N GLU A 65 20.99 5.64 10.08
CA GLU A 65 19.64 6.23 10.10
C GLU A 65 19.36 7.15 8.90
N SER A 66 20.34 7.96 8.49
CA SER A 66 20.20 8.86 7.34
C SER A 66 19.93 8.10 6.04
N VAL A 67 20.65 6.99 5.81
CA VAL A 67 20.49 6.15 4.62
C VAL A 67 19.15 5.42 4.66
N PHE A 68 18.79 4.85 5.81
CA PHE A 68 17.51 4.18 6.00
C PHE A 68 16.32 5.12 5.74
N ARG A 69 16.39 6.38 6.21
CA ARG A 69 15.37 7.40 5.99
C ARG A 69 15.20 7.72 4.49
N THR A 70 16.28 7.77 3.74
CA THR A 70 16.23 7.97 2.28
C THR A 70 15.58 6.78 1.58
N ILE A 71 16.02 5.56 1.89
CA ILE A 71 15.47 4.33 1.27
C ILE A 71 13.98 4.21 1.54
N THR A 72 13.54 4.37 2.79
CA THR A 72 12.12 4.29 3.16
C THR A 72 11.29 5.38 2.47
N THR A 73 11.84 6.58 2.30
CA THR A 73 11.16 7.66 1.57
C THR A 73 11.01 7.33 0.09
N VAL A 74 12.08 6.89 -0.57
CA VAL A 74 12.05 6.50 -1.98
C VAL A 74 11.06 5.34 -2.19
N PHE A 75 11.14 4.31 -1.34
CA PHE A 75 10.23 3.18 -1.38
C PHE A 75 8.77 3.60 -1.25
N SER A 76 8.44 4.47 -0.28
CA SER A 76 7.08 4.97 -0.10
C SER A 76 6.57 5.74 -1.32
N ILE A 77 7.43 6.55 -1.96
CA ILE A 77 7.08 7.28 -3.20
C ILE A 77 6.83 6.29 -4.33
N CYS A 78 7.70 5.29 -4.52
CA CYS A 78 7.51 4.26 -5.54
C CYS A 78 6.19 3.51 -5.34
N MET A 79 5.87 3.09 -4.11
CA MET A 79 4.61 2.41 -3.82
C MET A 79 3.39 3.28 -4.12
N LEU A 80 3.43 4.57 -3.78
CA LEU A 80 2.34 5.51 -4.09
C LEU A 80 2.15 5.69 -5.60
N ILE A 81 3.25 5.81 -6.35
CA ILE A 81 3.23 5.87 -7.81
C ILE A 81 2.63 4.59 -8.39
N SER A 82 3.02 3.40 -7.88
CA SER A 82 2.45 2.13 -8.32
C SER A 82 0.94 2.03 -8.07
N ILE A 83 0.44 2.50 -6.92
CA ILE A 83 -1.02 2.55 -6.65
C ILE A 83 -1.73 3.42 -7.70
N LEU A 84 -1.18 4.59 -8.02
CA LEU A 84 -1.75 5.49 -9.01
C LEU A 84 -1.76 4.86 -10.42
N PHE A 85 -0.69 4.18 -10.82
CA PHE A 85 -0.64 3.48 -12.10
C PHE A 85 -1.65 2.34 -12.19
N LEU A 86 -1.79 1.53 -11.14
CA LEU A 86 -2.79 0.46 -11.11
C LEU A 86 -4.22 1.03 -11.13
N TRP A 87 -4.44 2.15 -10.43
CA TRP A 87 -5.73 2.84 -10.43
C TRP A 87 -6.09 3.39 -11.81
N VAL A 88 -5.16 4.07 -12.49
CA VAL A 88 -5.36 4.52 -13.87
C VAL A 88 -5.52 3.32 -14.82
N GLY A 89 -4.76 2.24 -14.61
CA GLY A 89 -4.87 1.01 -15.38
C GLY A 89 -6.29 0.45 -15.36
N MET A 90 -6.93 0.40 -14.19
CA MET A 90 -8.32 -0.06 -14.06
C MET A 90 -9.37 0.86 -14.68
N LEU A 91 -9.04 2.14 -14.91
CA LEU A 91 -9.95 3.05 -15.63
C LEU A 91 -9.91 2.84 -17.15
N VAL A 92 -8.79 2.31 -17.66
CA VAL A 92 -8.53 2.16 -19.10
C VAL A 92 -8.79 0.72 -19.57
N PHE A 93 -8.50 -0.26 -18.71
CA PHE A 93 -8.63 -1.69 -18.98
C PHE A 93 -9.67 -2.31 -18.04
N PRO A 94 -10.33 -3.41 -18.45
CA PRO A 94 -11.27 -4.11 -17.58
C PRO A 94 -10.61 -4.49 -16.26
N ALA A 95 -11.37 -4.37 -15.17
CA ALA A 95 -10.86 -4.58 -13.83
C ALA A 95 -10.58 -6.06 -13.57
N GLU A 96 -9.31 -6.46 -13.70
CA GLU A 96 -8.90 -7.81 -13.35
C GLU A 96 -8.68 -7.97 -11.84
N GLU A 97 -9.08 -9.12 -11.30
CA GLU A 97 -8.88 -9.51 -9.90
C GLU A 97 -7.41 -9.33 -9.46
N ALA A 98 -6.47 -9.67 -10.36
CA ALA A 98 -5.05 -9.50 -10.14
C ALA A 98 -4.65 -8.06 -9.83
N ILE A 99 -5.33 -7.07 -10.43
CA ILE A 99 -5.02 -5.66 -10.20
C ILE A 99 -5.45 -5.25 -8.79
N ILE A 100 -6.62 -5.69 -8.32
CA ILE A 100 -7.10 -5.43 -6.95
C ILE A 100 -6.17 -6.08 -5.94
N ASN A 101 -5.82 -7.35 -6.13
CA ASN A 101 -4.92 -8.08 -5.25
C ASN A 101 -3.55 -7.39 -5.17
N ASN A 102 -3.02 -6.92 -6.30
CA ASN A 102 -1.78 -6.15 -6.35
C ASN A 102 -1.89 -4.81 -5.59
N GLN A 103 -3.01 -4.09 -5.70
CA GLN A 103 -3.23 -2.86 -4.93
C GLN A 103 -3.21 -3.13 -3.42
N PHE A 104 -3.90 -4.17 -2.96
CA PHE A 104 -3.88 -4.57 -1.54
C PHE A 104 -2.46 -4.91 -1.06
N MET A 105 -1.69 -5.67 -1.85
CA MET A 105 -0.31 -6.00 -1.52
C MET A 105 0.58 -4.77 -1.42
N ILE A 106 0.48 -3.83 -2.36
CA ILE A 106 1.26 -2.59 -2.37
C ILE A 106 0.93 -1.71 -1.17
N VAL A 107 -0.35 -1.63 -0.80
CA VAL A 107 -0.81 -0.88 0.38
C VAL A 107 -0.23 -1.49 1.65
N GLY A 108 -0.27 -2.82 1.79
CA GLY A 108 0.39 -3.53 2.88
C GLY A 108 1.88 -3.21 2.97
N ALA A 109 2.59 -3.26 1.85
CA ALA A 109 4.02 -2.96 1.77
C ALA A 109 4.33 -1.50 2.18
N TYR A 110 3.54 -0.55 1.68
CA TYR A 110 3.64 0.86 2.04
C TYR A 110 3.43 1.07 3.55
N LEU A 111 2.40 0.45 4.14
CA LEU A 111 2.12 0.54 5.57
C LEU A 111 3.25 -0.08 6.42
N GLY A 112 3.82 -1.21 5.98
CA GLY A 112 4.93 -1.85 6.69
C GLY A 112 6.20 -1.00 6.70
N CYS A 113 6.52 -0.36 5.57
CA CYS A 113 7.58 0.64 5.49
C CYS A 113 7.30 1.84 6.41
N LYS A 114 6.09 2.39 6.35
CA LYS A 114 5.68 3.57 7.12
C LYS A 114 5.74 3.34 8.62
N THR A 115 5.31 2.18 9.09
CA THR A 115 5.42 1.80 10.51
C THR A 115 6.87 1.81 10.98
N SER A 116 7.77 1.22 10.19
CA SER A 116 9.21 1.20 10.49
C SER A 116 9.84 2.60 10.53
N ARG A 117 9.34 3.52 9.69
CA ARG A 117 9.76 4.93 9.66
C ARG A 117 9.21 5.75 10.83
N ASN A 118 7.95 5.56 11.20
CA ASN A 118 7.33 6.27 12.33
C ASN A 118 8.01 5.95 13.67
N PHE A 119 8.54 4.72 13.82
CA PHE A 119 9.39 4.36 14.96
C PHE A 119 10.65 5.24 15.09
N LEU A 120 11.23 5.71 13.98
CA LEU A 120 12.36 6.64 14.00
C LEU A 120 11.93 8.06 14.33
N ASP A 121 10.86 8.54 13.69
CA ASP A 121 10.38 9.91 13.88
C ASP A 121 9.84 10.16 15.30
N ASN A 122 9.45 9.11 16.04
CA ASN A 122 8.99 9.18 17.42
C ASN A 122 10.08 8.86 18.48
N GLY A 123 11.35 8.77 18.09
CA GLY A 123 12.46 8.59 19.05
C GLY A 123 12.56 7.20 19.67
N GLY A 124 12.11 6.15 18.97
CA GLY A 124 12.32 4.77 19.40
C GLY A 124 13.80 4.40 19.30
N ALA A 125 14.52 4.65 20.40
CA ALA A 125 15.87 4.17 20.67
C ALA A 125 15.93 2.63 20.67
#